data_AF-A0A0C9Z565-F1
#
_entry.id   AF-A0A0C9Z565-F1
#
_cell.length_a   1.000
_cell.length_b   1.000
_cell.length_c   1.000
_cell.angle_alpha   90.00
_cell.angle_beta   90.00
_cell.angle_gamma   90.00
#
_symmetry.space_group_name_H-M   'P 1'
#
loop_
_entity.id
_entity.type
_entity.pdbx_description
1 polymer ?
#
loop_
_entity_poly.entity_id
_entity_poly.type
_entity_poly.pdbx_seq_one_letter_code
_entity_poly.pdbx_strand_id
1 'polypeptide(L)'
;MTRHTDAGHAQIAKYVASKTVSHLNAAVEHFELVLDQCPASHPDHTAALTNLAWARLEGYIRKDLQDIDTTISLFRDALASRPQHHPDRFFSIYNLSRALIWRHRKKSTAADIREAAQLYHELLPLCPEGTYLRSIAAGAALHKLSRALESWFTQSSNIDDLDEFIQFRREAVSLCPEGHTDRVSYLNNLAVSLHFYHFKHQGNPNDLDEAISLHEEALRLCPVGHESRDYSMDNLGGVLVTRFNKRGAIDDITRAISLRREALTLRPPGHPHRDTTLSNLALALQKRYDKLDVSEDLSEATDLYRESLRIRRLDDPERHVTCRNLSSALCSRFRHTRKNEDVEEAIDLCQQSLEALPSLHPDRYFSYIWLKEAYLSRYRVQLNPADLSLAVENFRLASRHPTQGFPRRIIQAYNWTVAAEQHGHASALEAYTSFFEFLDDHLATRSSATSRREAAGAFHYARTLPVDAASCAIRCDNLRRAVELVEQGRGLQWSLASRLKTPVEDLESANPTLAHNYLELSKCISNTAQSSATNTERAAADRRASLRLICV
;
A
#
# COMPACT_ATOMS: atom_id res chain seq x y z
N MET A 1 -24.99 41.20 -25.99
CA MET A 1 -23.85 40.31 -26.21
C MET A 1 -22.51 40.91 -25.75
N THR A 2 -21.82 41.75 -26.53
CA THR A 2 -20.45 42.26 -26.19
C THR A 2 -20.35 42.88 -24.80
N ARG A 3 -21.35 43.70 -24.40
CA ARG A 3 -21.42 44.31 -23.07
C ARG A 3 -21.45 43.30 -21.91
N HIS A 4 -22.08 42.15 -22.09
CA HIS A 4 -22.15 41.10 -21.06
C HIS A 4 -20.87 40.26 -21.03
N THR A 5 -20.28 39.96 -22.18
CA THR A 5 -18.97 39.31 -22.27
C THR A 5 -17.88 40.12 -21.55
N ASP A 6 -17.79 41.41 -21.86
CA ASP A 6 -16.82 42.32 -21.24
C ASP A 6 -17.05 42.46 -19.73
N ALA A 7 -18.32 42.53 -19.30
CA ALA A 7 -18.68 42.57 -17.89
C ALA A 7 -18.29 41.28 -17.16
N GLY A 8 -18.51 40.11 -17.77
CA GLY A 8 -18.07 38.82 -17.25
C GLY A 8 -16.55 38.75 -17.09
N HIS A 9 -15.78 39.17 -18.10
CA HIS A 9 -14.31 39.24 -18.02
C HIS A 9 -13.82 40.21 -16.96
N ALA A 10 -14.48 41.38 -16.81
CA ALA A 10 -14.15 42.34 -15.77
C ALA A 10 -14.35 41.76 -14.36
N GLN A 11 -15.39 40.94 -14.15
CA GLN A 11 -15.59 40.24 -12.88
C GLN A 11 -14.55 39.14 -12.65
N ILE A 12 -14.19 38.36 -13.68
CA ILE A 12 -13.07 37.40 -13.60
C ILE A 12 -11.78 38.11 -13.20
N ALA A 13 -11.45 39.26 -13.81
CA ALA A 13 -10.25 40.01 -13.48
C ALA A 13 -10.25 40.49 -12.02
N LYS A 14 -11.40 40.98 -11.53
CA LYS A 14 -11.58 41.35 -10.10
C LYS A 14 -11.41 40.15 -9.18
N TYR A 15 -11.93 38.97 -9.55
CA TYR A 15 -11.70 37.73 -8.81
C TYR A 15 -10.21 37.34 -8.79
N VAL A 16 -9.52 37.43 -9.93
CA VAL A 16 -8.10 37.06 -10.01
C VAL A 16 -7.26 37.90 -9.06
N ALA A 17 -7.58 39.20 -8.93
CA ALA A 17 -6.91 40.14 -8.04
C ALA A 17 -7.31 39.98 -6.56
N SER A 18 -8.60 39.93 -6.25
CA SER A 18 -9.12 39.97 -4.86
C SER A 18 -9.32 38.59 -4.23
N LYS A 19 -9.41 37.54 -5.06
CA LYS A 19 -9.88 36.21 -4.67
C LYS A 19 -11.27 36.23 -4.02
N THR A 20 -12.11 37.25 -4.23
CA THR A 20 -13.47 37.31 -3.67
C THR A 20 -14.46 36.52 -4.52
N VAL A 21 -15.18 35.58 -3.89
CA VAL A 21 -16.06 34.63 -4.61
C VAL A 21 -17.30 35.29 -5.23
N SER A 22 -17.80 36.39 -4.66
CA SER A 22 -18.93 37.14 -5.26
C SER A 22 -18.66 37.61 -6.69
N HIS A 23 -17.39 37.85 -7.04
CA HIS A 23 -17.00 38.17 -8.42
C HIS A 23 -17.13 36.96 -9.36
N LEU A 24 -16.93 35.72 -8.89
CA LEU A 24 -17.20 34.53 -9.69
C LEU A 24 -18.69 34.38 -9.97
N ASN A 25 -19.53 34.57 -8.95
CA ASN A 25 -20.99 34.46 -9.11
C ASN A 25 -21.54 35.52 -10.08
N ALA A 26 -21.04 36.77 -9.99
CA ALA A 26 -21.38 37.81 -10.96
C ALA A 26 -20.88 37.51 -12.38
N ALA A 27 -19.71 36.86 -12.52
CA ALA A 27 -19.21 36.43 -13.82
C ALA A 27 -20.09 35.33 -14.43
N VAL A 28 -20.52 34.35 -13.61
CA VAL A 28 -21.45 33.27 -14.01
C VAL A 28 -22.74 33.86 -14.59
N GLU A 29 -23.38 34.78 -13.88
CA GLU A 29 -24.61 35.45 -14.36
C GLU A 29 -24.42 36.14 -15.72
N HIS A 30 -23.30 36.84 -15.90
CA HIS A 30 -23.01 37.52 -17.16
C HIS A 30 -22.79 36.55 -18.33
N PHE A 31 -22.09 35.42 -18.12
CA PHE A 31 -21.87 34.46 -19.19
C PHE A 31 -23.11 33.61 -19.51
N GLU A 32 -23.96 33.32 -18.53
CA GLU A 32 -25.27 32.68 -18.77
C GLU A 32 -26.15 33.56 -19.67
N LEU A 33 -26.22 34.86 -19.39
CA LEU A 33 -26.93 35.83 -20.25
C LEU A 33 -26.37 35.91 -21.67
N VAL A 34 -25.06 35.69 -21.85
CA VAL A 34 -24.45 35.63 -23.18
C VAL A 34 -24.90 34.37 -23.91
N LEU A 35 -24.93 33.21 -23.23
CA LEU A 35 -25.36 31.95 -23.83
C LEU A 35 -26.85 31.96 -24.24
N ASP A 36 -27.71 32.60 -23.45
CA ASP A 36 -29.14 32.74 -23.77
C ASP A 36 -29.39 33.61 -25.01
N GLN A 37 -28.51 34.58 -25.27
CA GLN A 37 -28.65 35.55 -26.37
C GLN A 37 -27.86 35.16 -27.62
N CYS A 38 -26.89 34.26 -27.51
CA CYS A 38 -25.92 33.95 -28.56
C CYS A 38 -26.21 32.57 -29.16
N PRO A 39 -26.50 32.45 -30.48
CA PRO A 39 -26.73 31.15 -31.12
C PRO A 39 -25.51 30.23 -30.99
N ALA A 40 -25.76 28.92 -30.89
CA ALA A 40 -24.69 27.91 -30.75
C ALA A 40 -23.67 27.90 -31.92
N SER A 41 -24.05 28.43 -33.09
CA SER A 41 -23.16 28.55 -34.26
C SER A 41 -22.21 29.75 -34.21
N HIS A 42 -22.38 30.66 -33.24
CA HIS A 42 -21.57 31.87 -33.13
C HIS A 42 -20.29 31.60 -32.31
N PRO A 43 -19.10 32.04 -32.75
CA PRO A 43 -17.82 31.80 -32.05
C PRO A 43 -17.82 32.23 -30.57
N ASP A 44 -18.47 33.35 -30.26
CA ASP A 44 -18.58 33.86 -28.88
C ASP A 44 -19.38 32.96 -27.96
N HIS A 45 -20.24 32.07 -28.50
CA HIS A 45 -20.98 31.10 -27.70
C HIS A 45 -20.01 30.08 -27.06
N THR A 46 -19.08 29.53 -27.83
CA THR A 46 -18.04 28.61 -27.33
C THR A 46 -17.09 29.28 -26.33
N ALA A 47 -16.76 30.55 -26.56
CA ALA A 47 -15.97 31.33 -25.61
C ALA A 47 -16.72 31.56 -24.29
N ALA A 48 -18.01 31.90 -24.35
CA ALA A 48 -18.86 32.05 -23.18
C ALA A 48 -19.03 30.73 -22.41
N LEU A 49 -19.21 29.60 -23.10
CA LEU A 49 -19.25 28.25 -22.48
C LEU A 49 -17.97 27.98 -21.67
N THR A 50 -16.80 28.24 -22.28
CA THR A 50 -15.49 28.03 -21.63
C THR A 50 -15.35 28.90 -20.38
N ASN A 51 -15.72 30.18 -20.47
CA ASN A 51 -15.56 31.13 -19.37
C ASN A 51 -16.55 30.88 -18.23
N LEU A 52 -17.80 30.52 -18.55
CA LEU A 52 -18.80 30.08 -17.58
C LEU A 52 -18.32 28.84 -16.82
N ALA A 53 -17.88 27.81 -17.55
CA ALA A 53 -17.38 26.57 -16.96
C ALA A 53 -16.15 26.83 -16.08
N TRP A 54 -15.24 27.71 -16.51
CA TRP A 54 -14.08 28.10 -15.71
C TRP A 54 -14.49 28.79 -14.40
N ALA A 55 -15.41 29.76 -14.44
CA ALA A 55 -15.89 30.44 -13.24
C ALA A 55 -16.57 29.47 -12.26
N ARG A 56 -17.37 28.53 -12.78
CA ARG A 56 -18.01 27.48 -11.99
C ARG A 56 -16.99 26.52 -11.36
N LEU A 57 -15.95 26.11 -12.11
CA LEU A 57 -14.88 25.26 -11.58
C LEU A 57 -14.13 25.96 -10.44
N GLU A 58 -13.77 27.23 -10.60
CA GLU A 58 -13.10 28.01 -9.56
C GLU A 58 -13.98 28.16 -8.31
N GLY A 59 -15.30 28.39 -8.48
CA GLY A 59 -16.24 28.40 -7.37
C GLY A 59 -16.36 27.04 -6.67
N TYR A 60 -16.33 25.93 -7.42
CA TYR A 60 -16.33 24.57 -6.88
C TYR A 60 -15.10 24.29 -6.02
N ILE A 61 -13.91 24.69 -6.50
CA ILE A 61 -12.65 24.55 -5.76
C ILE A 61 -12.69 25.30 -4.42
N ARG A 62 -13.39 26.44 -4.39
CA ARG A 62 -13.62 27.26 -3.19
C ARG A 62 -14.73 26.73 -2.28
N LYS A 63 -15.41 25.63 -2.66
CA LYS A 63 -16.60 25.07 -1.99
C LYS A 63 -17.83 26.00 -2.01
N ASP A 64 -17.92 26.91 -2.97
CA ASP A 64 -19.04 27.83 -3.10
C ASP A 64 -20.12 27.31 -4.06
N LEU A 65 -19.69 26.65 -5.14
CA LEU A 65 -20.56 26.00 -6.12
C LEU A 65 -20.45 24.48 -6.00
N GLN A 66 -21.54 23.75 -6.19
CA GLN A 66 -21.57 22.30 -5.87
C GLN A 66 -21.59 21.38 -7.09
N ASP A 67 -21.90 21.89 -8.28
CA ASP A 67 -22.12 21.04 -9.45
C ASP A 67 -20.92 21.02 -10.42
N ILE A 68 -20.06 20.03 -10.20
CA ILE A 68 -18.92 19.74 -11.08
C ILE A 68 -19.34 19.00 -12.35
N ASP A 69 -20.50 18.32 -12.37
CA ASP A 69 -20.92 17.51 -13.50
C ASP A 69 -21.44 18.38 -14.65
N THR A 70 -22.26 19.40 -14.35
CA THR A 70 -22.64 20.40 -15.36
C THR A 70 -21.43 21.20 -15.86
N THR A 71 -20.50 21.54 -14.95
CA THR A 71 -19.25 22.21 -15.32
C THR A 71 -18.42 21.39 -16.32
N ILE A 72 -18.32 20.08 -16.11
CA ILE A 72 -17.64 19.15 -17.04
C ILE A 72 -18.39 19.07 -18.37
N SER A 73 -19.73 19.03 -18.36
CA SER A 73 -20.54 19.05 -19.59
C SER A 73 -20.26 20.28 -20.43
N LEU A 74 -20.25 21.47 -19.82
CA LEU A 74 -19.95 22.73 -20.50
C LEU A 74 -18.55 22.74 -21.12
N PHE A 75 -17.55 22.16 -20.44
CA PHE A 75 -16.21 22.00 -21.02
C PHE A 75 -16.17 21.02 -22.20
N ARG A 76 -16.96 19.93 -22.15
CA ARG A 76 -17.08 18.99 -23.28
C ARG A 76 -17.74 19.64 -24.49
N ASP A 77 -18.81 20.41 -24.29
CA ASP A 77 -19.49 21.15 -25.36
C ASP A 77 -18.56 22.20 -25.99
N ALA A 78 -17.79 22.90 -25.16
CA ALA A 78 -16.77 23.85 -25.63
C ALA A 78 -15.60 23.16 -26.37
N LEU A 79 -15.25 21.91 -26.02
CA LEU A 79 -14.23 21.14 -26.73
C LEU A 79 -14.76 20.59 -28.06
N ALA A 80 -16.01 20.13 -28.10
CA ALA A 80 -16.66 19.59 -29.30
C ALA A 80 -16.80 20.64 -30.41
N SER A 81 -16.98 21.91 -30.04
CA SER A 81 -17.07 23.04 -30.98
C SER A 81 -15.71 23.55 -31.49
N ARG A 82 -14.58 23.02 -31.02
CA ARG A 82 -13.22 23.45 -31.40
C ARG A 82 -12.47 22.33 -32.13
N PRO A 83 -12.38 22.29 -33.47
CA PRO A 83 -11.66 21.24 -34.20
C PRO A 83 -10.16 21.20 -33.88
N GLN A 84 -9.46 20.14 -34.30
CA GLN A 84 -8.07 19.83 -33.90
C GLN A 84 -7.06 20.99 -34.06
N HIS A 85 -7.23 21.82 -35.09
CA HIS A 85 -6.35 22.97 -35.37
C HIS A 85 -6.84 24.31 -34.78
N HIS A 86 -7.89 24.29 -33.97
CA HIS A 86 -8.42 25.51 -33.37
C HIS A 86 -7.44 26.05 -32.30
N PRO A 87 -7.08 27.35 -32.32
CA PRO A 87 -6.07 27.92 -31.42
C PRO A 87 -6.41 27.72 -29.93
N ASP A 88 -7.70 27.83 -29.57
CA ASP A 88 -8.14 27.65 -28.18
C ASP A 88 -8.44 26.19 -27.76
N ARG A 89 -8.20 25.20 -28.65
CA ARG A 89 -8.46 23.78 -28.29
C ARG A 89 -7.58 23.36 -27.10
N PHE A 90 -6.35 23.84 -27.06
CA PHE A 90 -5.44 23.67 -25.92
C PHE A 90 -6.10 24.05 -24.58
N PHE A 91 -6.72 25.23 -24.49
CA PHE A 91 -7.35 25.70 -23.26
C PHE A 91 -8.61 24.90 -22.89
N SER A 92 -9.37 24.40 -23.87
CA SER A 92 -10.50 23.50 -23.61
C SER A 92 -10.04 22.18 -23.00
N ILE A 93 -9.06 21.54 -23.63
CA ILE A 93 -8.50 20.26 -23.15
C ILE A 93 -7.94 20.44 -21.75
N TYR A 94 -7.11 21.47 -21.53
CA TYR A 94 -6.51 21.76 -20.22
C TYR A 94 -7.56 21.94 -19.11
N ASN A 95 -8.61 22.73 -19.36
CA ASN A 95 -9.63 23.01 -18.34
C ASN A 95 -10.57 21.82 -18.11
N LEU A 96 -10.92 21.06 -19.15
CA LEU A 96 -11.69 19.82 -19.03
C LEU A 96 -10.93 18.80 -18.17
N SER A 97 -9.65 18.55 -18.49
CA SER A 97 -8.81 17.65 -17.70
C SER A 97 -8.70 18.11 -16.23
N ARG A 98 -8.58 19.41 -15.97
CA ARG A 98 -8.60 19.95 -14.60
C ARG A 98 -9.90 19.65 -13.87
N ALA A 99 -11.05 19.81 -14.53
CA ALA A 99 -12.36 19.55 -13.94
C ALA A 99 -12.53 18.05 -13.61
N LEU A 100 -12.11 17.16 -14.51
CA LEU A 100 -12.11 15.71 -14.31
C LEU A 100 -11.25 15.28 -13.11
N ILE A 101 -10.03 15.82 -12.98
CA ILE A 101 -9.16 15.55 -11.82
C ILE A 101 -9.82 16.01 -10.51
N TRP A 102 -10.48 17.17 -10.52
CA TRP A 102 -11.18 17.69 -9.33
C TRP A 102 -12.39 16.84 -8.95
N ARG A 103 -13.18 16.39 -9.94
CA ARG A 103 -14.28 15.46 -9.69
C ARG A 103 -13.76 14.14 -9.13
N HIS A 104 -12.69 13.57 -9.70
CA HIS A 104 -12.07 12.35 -9.17
C HIS A 104 -11.65 12.51 -7.71
N ARG A 105 -10.97 13.61 -7.34
CA ARG A 105 -10.57 13.85 -5.94
C ARG A 105 -11.74 13.87 -4.94
N LYS A 106 -12.96 14.09 -5.42
CA LYS A 106 -14.17 14.19 -4.59
C LYS A 106 -15.07 12.96 -4.67
N LYS A 107 -15.17 12.33 -5.84
CA LYS A 107 -16.08 11.20 -6.11
C LYS A 107 -15.34 9.87 -6.38
N SER A 108 -14.02 9.86 -6.39
CA SER A 108 -13.15 8.70 -6.64
C SER A 108 -13.52 7.91 -7.90
N THR A 109 -13.64 8.61 -9.02
CA THR A 109 -14.07 8.09 -10.32
C THR A 109 -12.87 7.76 -11.21
N ALA A 110 -12.52 6.48 -11.38
CA ALA A 110 -11.35 6.07 -12.18
C ALA A 110 -11.45 6.46 -13.66
N ALA A 111 -12.66 6.50 -14.22
CA ALA A 111 -12.90 6.90 -15.61
C ALA A 111 -12.43 8.34 -15.89
N ASP A 112 -12.59 9.25 -14.92
CA ASP A 112 -12.22 10.66 -15.07
C ASP A 112 -10.72 10.85 -15.23
N ILE A 113 -9.93 10.04 -14.53
CA ILE A 113 -8.48 10.12 -14.60
C ILE A 113 -7.96 9.58 -15.92
N ARG A 114 -8.54 8.48 -16.42
CA ARG A 114 -8.19 7.93 -17.73
C ARG A 114 -8.60 8.88 -18.86
N GLU A 115 -9.77 9.51 -18.76
CA GLU A 115 -10.18 10.56 -19.71
C GLU A 115 -9.23 11.77 -19.64
N ALA A 116 -8.89 12.25 -18.43
CA ALA A 116 -7.95 13.35 -18.27
C ALA A 116 -6.56 13.03 -18.85
N ALA A 117 -6.09 11.79 -18.72
CA ALA A 117 -4.83 11.32 -19.29
C ALA A 117 -4.85 11.33 -20.82
N GLN A 118 -5.90 10.77 -21.43
CA GLN A 118 -6.08 10.79 -22.88
C GLN A 118 -6.08 12.22 -23.43
N LEU A 119 -6.80 13.12 -22.75
CA LEU A 119 -6.83 14.53 -23.08
C LEU A 119 -5.43 15.18 -22.98
N TYR A 120 -4.61 14.82 -22.00
CA TYR A 120 -3.23 15.35 -21.93
C TYR A 120 -2.31 14.81 -23.01
N HIS A 121 -2.45 13.55 -23.43
CA HIS A 121 -1.73 13.05 -24.60
C HIS A 121 -2.14 13.78 -25.88
N GLU A 122 -3.41 14.20 -26.00
CA GLU A 122 -3.86 15.06 -27.10
C GLU A 122 -3.31 16.50 -26.98
N LEU A 123 -3.11 17.01 -25.77
CA LEU A 123 -2.56 18.34 -25.50
C LEU A 123 -1.08 18.46 -25.90
N LEU A 124 -0.29 17.39 -25.72
CA LEU A 124 1.17 17.40 -25.86
C LEU A 124 1.64 17.84 -27.26
N PRO A 125 1.11 17.30 -28.38
CA PRO A 125 1.47 17.75 -29.73
C PRO A 125 1.08 19.20 -30.02
N LEU A 126 0.08 19.75 -29.33
CA LEU A 126 -0.35 21.14 -29.50
C LEU A 126 0.60 22.13 -28.84
N CYS A 127 1.49 21.67 -27.96
CA CYS A 127 2.50 22.47 -27.29
C CYS A 127 3.85 22.33 -28.04
N PRO A 128 4.43 23.40 -28.60
CA PRO A 128 5.73 23.29 -29.26
C PRO A 128 6.80 22.77 -28.29
N GLU A 129 7.68 21.89 -28.77
CA GLU A 129 8.77 21.32 -27.97
C GLU A 129 9.70 22.41 -27.43
N GLY A 130 10.21 22.21 -26.21
CA GLY A 130 11.11 23.16 -25.54
C GLY A 130 10.46 24.45 -25.03
N THR A 131 9.14 24.65 -25.21
CA THR A 131 8.46 25.83 -24.68
C THR A 131 8.19 25.73 -23.19
N TYR A 132 8.31 26.85 -22.49
CA TYR A 132 7.94 26.99 -21.06
C TYR A 132 6.45 26.67 -20.81
N LEU A 133 5.60 26.89 -21.82
CA LEU A 133 4.20 26.48 -21.82
C LEU A 133 4.04 24.96 -21.71
N ARG A 134 4.87 24.18 -22.41
CA ARG A 134 4.86 22.72 -22.36
C ARG A 134 5.27 22.19 -20.99
N SER A 135 6.29 22.78 -20.36
CA SER A 135 6.74 22.35 -19.02
C SER A 135 5.72 22.66 -17.93
N ILE A 136 5.15 23.88 -17.91
CA ILE A 136 4.14 24.25 -16.90
C ILE A 136 2.83 23.52 -17.15
N ALA A 137 2.28 23.62 -18.36
CA ALA A 137 0.90 23.18 -18.58
C ALA A 137 0.80 21.66 -18.64
N ALA A 138 1.70 20.98 -19.34
CA ALA A 138 1.67 19.53 -19.47
C ALA A 138 2.42 18.84 -18.32
N GLY A 139 3.61 19.33 -17.92
CA GLY A 139 4.36 18.76 -16.80
C GLY A 139 3.63 18.85 -15.46
N ALA A 140 3.12 20.03 -15.08
CA ALA A 140 2.38 20.18 -13.83
C ALA A 140 1.02 19.47 -13.84
N ALA A 141 0.41 19.34 -15.01
CA ALA A 141 -0.80 18.56 -15.18
C ALA A 141 -0.58 17.06 -14.99
N LEU A 142 0.41 16.49 -15.68
CA LEU A 142 0.77 15.09 -15.54
C LEU A 142 1.19 14.76 -14.11
N HIS A 143 1.89 15.67 -13.43
CA HIS A 143 2.17 15.53 -12.00
C HIS A 143 0.89 15.50 -11.14
N LYS A 144 -0.10 16.38 -11.41
CA LYS A 144 -1.38 16.37 -10.69
C LYS A 144 -2.18 15.09 -10.95
N LEU A 145 -2.12 14.58 -12.17
CA LEU A 145 -2.76 13.35 -12.59
C LEU A 145 -2.09 12.14 -11.92
N SER A 146 -0.76 12.07 -11.94
CA SER A 146 -0.02 11.00 -11.26
C SER A 146 -0.30 10.97 -9.76
N ARG A 147 -0.46 12.13 -9.11
CA ARG A 147 -0.86 12.21 -7.69
C ARG A 147 -2.30 11.73 -7.45
N ALA A 148 -3.20 11.98 -8.39
CA ALA A 148 -4.57 11.48 -8.30
C ALA A 148 -4.60 9.95 -8.43
N LEU A 149 -3.85 9.40 -9.39
CA LEU A 149 -3.67 7.96 -9.54
C LEU A 149 -2.98 7.31 -8.35
N GLU A 150 -1.96 7.94 -7.76
CA GLU A 150 -1.33 7.43 -6.53
C GLU A 150 -2.35 7.31 -5.39
N SER A 151 -3.18 8.34 -5.20
CA SER A 151 -4.24 8.32 -4.19
C SER A 151 -5.27 7.23 -4.47
N TRP A 152 -5.61 7.02 -5.74
CA TRP A 152 -6.53 5.96 -6.17
C TRP A 152 -5.91 4.58 -5.97
N PHE A 153 -4.67 4.37 -6.40
CA PHE A 153 -3.91 3.14 -6.19
C PHE A 153 -3.83 2.79 -4.70
N THR A 154 -3.58 3.77 -3.84
CA THR A 154 -3.55 3.55 -2.38
C THR A 154 -4.91 3.04 -1.86
N GLN A 155 -6.02 3.37 -2.52
CA GLN A 155 -7.37 2.89 -2.18
C GLN A 155 -7.71 1.55 -2.86
N SER A 156 -7.34 1.36 -4.13
CA SER A 156 -7.74 0.21 -4.95
C SER A 156 -6.76 -0.98 -4.87
N SER A 157 -5.48 -0.71 -4.61
CA SER A 157 -4.35 -1.65 -4.68
C SER A 157 -4.21 -2.39 -6.03
N ASN A 158 -4.67 -1.79 -7.12
CA ASN A 158 -4.58 -2.37 -8.46
C ASN A 158 -3.20 -2.12 -9.11
N ILE A 159 -2.49 -3.16 -9.52
CA ILE A 159 -1.12 -3.06 -10.07
C ILE A 159 -1.09 -2.33 -11.42
N ASP A 160 -2.12 -2.45 -12.25
CA ASP A 160 -2.15 -1.76 -13.56
C ASP A 160 -2.19 -0.24 -13.37
N ASP A 161 -2.92 0.24 -12.36
CA ASP A 161 -2.98 1.66 -12.01
C ASP A 161 -1.62 2.18 -11.50
N LEU A 162 -0.78 1.29 -10.93
CA LEU A 162 0.57 1.59 -10.45
C LEU A 162 1.54 1.88 -11.59
N ASP A 163 1.58 1.00 -12.59
CA ASP A 163 2.46 1.19 -13.76
C ASP A 163 2.06 2.45 -14.55
N GLU A 164 0.75 2.70 -14.68
CA GLU A 164 0.22 3.88 -15.36
C GLU A 164 0.68 5.18 -14.67
N PHE A 165 0.62 5.28 -13.34
CA PHE A 165 1.05 6.51 -12.67
C PHE A 165 2.57 6.70 -12.66
N ILE A 166 3.35 5.62 -12.60
CA ILE A 166 4.81 5.70 -12.74
C ILE A 166 5.18 6.26 -14.12
N GLN A 167 4.49 5.82 -15.17
CA GLN A 167 4.68 6.33 -16.52
C GLN A 167 4.40 7.83 -16.60
N PHE A 168 3.28 8.32 -16.03
CA PHE A 168 3.00 9.75 -16.00
C PHE A 168 4.03 10.56 -15.21
N ARG A 169 4.62 10.01 -14.14
CA ARG A 169 5.71 10.66 -13.41
C ARG A 169 6.98 10.77 -14.26
N ARG A 170 7.33 9.72 -15.02
CA ARG A 170 8.45 9.75 -15.97
C ARG A 170 8.24 10.81 -17.05
N GLU A 171 7.04 10.90 -17.60
CA GLU A 171 6.69 11.93 -18.60
C GLU A 171 6.73 13.35 -18.00
N ALA A 172 6.25 13.55 -16.77
CA ALA A 172 6.33 14.85 -16.11
C ALA A 172 7.80 15.31 -15.92
N VAL A 173 8.71 14.39 -15.59
CA VAL A 173 10.16 14.66 -15.49
C VAL A 173 10.75 14.97 -16.86
N SER A 174 10.39 14.24 -17.92
CA SER A 174 10.94 14.46 -19.26
C SER A 174 10.51 15.80 -19.87
N LEU A 175 9.34 16.31 -19.50
CA LEU A 175 8.82 17.60 -19.97
C LEU A 175 9.37 18.81 -19.22
N CYS A 176 10.13 18.60 -18.14
CA CYS A 176 10.69 19.69 -17.33
C CYS A 176 12.22 19.73 -17.45
N PRO A 177 12.80 20.62 -18.29
CA PRO A 177 14.25 20.66 -18.49
C PRO A 177 15.02 21.03 -17.21
N GLU A 178 16.33 20.78 -17.20
CA GLU A 178 17.22 21.27 -16.13
C GLU A 178 17.07 22.80 -15.97
N GLY A 179 16.91 23.26 -14.73
CA GLY A 179 16.61 24.67 -14.41
C GLY A 179 15.13 25.00 -14.21
N HIS A 180 14.20 24.10 -14.54
CA HIS A 180 12.79 24.27 -14.19
C HIS A 180 12.59 24.15 -12.66
N THR A 181 11.87 25.09 -12.06
CA THR A 181 11.65 25.19 -10.60
C THR A 181 11.09 23.89 -10.01
N ASP A 182 10.19 23.22 -10.72
CA ASP A 182 9.54 22.00 -10.24
C ASP A 182 10.29 20.70 -10.57
N ARG A 183 11.41 20.73 -11.33
CA ARG A 183 12.10 19.50 -11.76
C ARG A 183 12.55 18.66 -10.57
N VAL A 184 13.16 19.29 -9.56
CA VAL A 184 13.59 18.63 -8.32
C VAL A 184 12.44 17.90 -7.65
N SER A 185 11.28 18.56 -7.55
CA SER A 185 10.07 17.97 -6.98
C SER A 185 9.60 16.75 -7.78
N TYR A 186 9.63 16.81 -9.11
CA TYR A 186 9.21 15.68 -9.95
C TYR A 186 10.18 14.50 -9.88
N LEU A 187 11.49 14.76 -9.87
CA LEU A 187 12.53 13.75 -9.67
C LEU A 187 12.34 13.02 -8.33
N ASN A 188 12.19 13.79 -7.23
CA ASN A 188 11.97 13.22 -5.90
C ASN A 188 10.70 12.37 -5.84
N ASN A 189 9.59 12.85 -6.42
CA ASN A 189 8.34 12.12 -6.37
C ASN A 189 8.36 10.84 -7.23
N LEU A 190 9.05 10.84 -8.38
CA LEU A 190 9.26 9.64 -9.19
C LEU A 190 10.12 8.62 -8.41
N ALA A 191 11.23 9.08 -7.81
CA ALA A 191 12.11 8.23 -7.02
C ALA A 191 11.40 7.59 -5.81
N VAL A 192 10.64 8.38 -5.05
CA VAL A 192 9.75 7.89 -3.97
C VAL A 192 8.77 6.85 -4.51
N SER A 193 8.21 7.08 -5.70
CA SER A 193 7.22 6.17 -6.26
C SER A 193 7.79 4.82 -6.67
N LEU A 194 8.96 4.83 -7.30
CA LEU A 194 9.72 3.64 -7.65
C LEU A 194 10.10 2.85 -6.39
N HIS A 195 10.55 3.54 -5.34
CA HIS A 195 10.98 2.91 -4.09
C HIS A 195 9.81 2.36 -3.25
N PHE A 196 8.78 3.16 -3.00
CA PHE A 196 7.73 2.80 -2.04
C PHE A 196 6.54 2.07 -2.64
N TYR A 197 6.23 2.29 -3.92
CA TYR A 197 5.10 1.63 -4.57
C TYR A 197 5.61 0.52 -5.50
N HIS A 198 6.36 0.85 -6.55
CA HIS A 198 6.71 -0.12 -7.59
C HIS A 198 7.58 -1.26 -7.04
N PHE A 199 8.69 -0.94 -6.36
CA PHE A 199 9.56 -1.95 -5.77
C PHE A 199 8.88 -2.78 -4.69
N LYS A 200 8.00 -2.20 -3.86
CA LYS A 200 7.31 -2.97 -2.81
C LYS A 200 6.32 -3.98 -3.37
N HIS A 201 5.66 -3.65 -4.48
CA HIS A 201 4.66 -4.51 -5.10
C HIS A 201 5.27 -5.53 -6.06
N GLN A 202 6.27 -5.14 -6.87
CA GLN A 202 6.83 -5.99 -7.91
C GLN A 202 8.21 -6.55 -7.57
N GLY A 203 8.95 -5.92 -6.65
CA GLY A 203 10.28 -6.38 -6.23
C GLY A 203 11.38 -6.20 -7.28
N ASN A 204 11.17 -5.38 -8.31
CA ASN A 204 12.15 -5.18 -9.37
C ASN A 204 13.38 -4.41 -8.84
N PRO A 205 14.56 -5.05 -8.76
CA PRO A 205 15.75 -4.43 -8.17
C PRO A 205 16.25 -3.19 -8.94
N ASN A 206 15.91 -3.06 -10.23
CA ASN A 206 16.31 -1.90 -11.04
C ASN A 206 15.61 -0.61 -10.59
N ASP A 207 14.44 -0.70 -9.95
CA ASP A 207 13.72 0.45 -9.43
C ASP A 207 14.51 1.19 -8.35
N LEU A 208 15.25 0.44 -7.52
CA LEU A 208 16.09 1.02 -6.47
C LEU A 208 17.28 1.77 -7.08
N ASP A 209 17.86 1.25 -8.15
CA ASP A 209 19.00 1.86 -8.83
C ASP A 209 18.55 3.12 -9.62
N GLU A 210 17.36 3.10 -10.24
CA GLU A 210 16.72 4.28 -10.86
C GLU A 210 16.37 5.34 -9.79
N ALA A 211 15.73 4.95 -8.68
CA ALA A 211 15.37 5.88 -7.60
C ALA A 211 16.60 6.55 -6.96
N ILE A 212 17.71 5.82 -6.80
CA ILE A 212 18.98 6.40 -6.33
C ILE A 212 19.48 7.45 -7.33
N SER A 213 19.53 7.11 -8.62
CA SER A 213 20.00 8.02 -9.67
C SER A 213 19.17 9.32 -9.73
N LEU A 214 17.85 9.20 -9.60
CA LEU A 214 16.93 10.34 -9.59
C LEU A 214 17.11 11.25 -8.35
N HIS A 215 17.30 10.67 -7.16
CA HIS A 215 17.60 11.47 -5.97
C HIS A 215 18.98 12.11 -6.02
N GLU A 216 19.99 11.44 -6.59
CA GLU A 216 21.31 12.03 -6.82
C GLU A 216 21.23 13.20 -7.79
N GLU A 217 20.44 13.08 -8.86
CA GLU A 217 20.16 14.19 -9.76
C GLU A 217 19.48 15.35 -9.02
N ALA A 218 18.46 15.07 -8.21
CA ALA A 218 17.78 16.09 -7.41
C ALA A 218 18.75 16.82 -6.46
N LEU A 219 19.68 16.10 -5.82
CA LEU A 219 20.70 16.68 -4.94
C LEU A 219 21.73 17.51 -5.70
N ARG A 220 22.09 17.13 -6.93
CA ARG A 220 22.97 17.91 -7.81
C ARG A 220 22.32 19.24 -8.20
N LEU A 221 21.00 19.27 -8.37
CA LEU A 221 20.23 20.47 -8.69
C LEU A 221 19.90 21.35 -7.47
N CYS A 222 20.05 20.82 -6.25
CA CYS A 222 19.78 21.53 -4.99
C CYS A 222 21.09 21.95 -4.31
N PRO A 223 21.62 23.17 -4.53
CA PRO A 223 22.80 23.65 -3.81
C PRO A 223 22.56 23.72 -2.28
N VAL A 224 23.64 23.84 -1.51
CA VAL A 224 23.57 24.00 -0.04
C VAL A 224 22.69 25.21 0.30
N GLY A 225 21.68 25.00 1.15
CA GLY A 225 20.68 26.01 1.51
C GLY A 225 19.36 25.95 0.72
N HIS A 226 19.24 25.08 -0.29
CA HIS A 226 17.98 24.87 -1.01
C HIS A 226 16.94 24.13 -0.14
N GLU A 227 15.69 24.60 -0.15
CA GLU A 227 14.60 24.14 0.74
C GLU A 227 14.27 22.65 0.60
N SER A 228 14.53 22.03 -0.55
CA SER A 228 14.23 20.61 -0.79
C SER A 228 15.43 19.66 -0.61
N ARG A 229 16.60 20.19 -0.24
CA ARG A 229 17.84 19.40 -0.19
C ARG A 229 17.80 18.33 0.90
N ASP A 230 17.34 18.70 2.09
CA ASP A 230 17.14 17.80 3.23
C ASP A 230 16.16 16.66 2.91
N TYR A 231 15.08 16.95 2.17
CA TYR A 231 14.10 15.98 1.72
C TYR A 231 14.70 14.96 0.75
N SER A 232 15.48 15.41 -0.24
CA SER A 232 16.19 14.50 -1.16
C SER A 232 17.20 13.62 -0.44
N MET A 233 17.93 14.15 0.56
CA MET A 233 18.91 13.39 1.35
C MET A 233 18.25 12.29 2.18
N ASP A 234 17.18 12.61 2.91
CA ASP A 234 16.52 11.64 3.79
C ASP A 234 15.89 10.49 2.99
N ASN A 235 15.29 10.81 1.84
CA ASN A 235 14.71 9.82 0.93
C ASN A 235 15.77 8.96 0.24
N LEU A 236 16.86 9.55 -0.26
CA LEU A 236 17.99 8.79 -0.80
C LEU A 236 18.54 7.81 0.24
N GLY A 237 18.68 8.25 1.49
CA GLY A 237 19.05 7.38 2.61
C GLY A 237 18.07 6.20 2.77
N GLY A 238 16.78 6.40 2.54
CA GLY A 238 15.76 5.34 2.58
C GLY A 238 15.92 4.29 1.48
N VAL A 239 16.19 4.73 0.25
CA VAL A 239 16.43 3.81 -0.88
C VAL A 239 17.70 2.99 -0.63
N LEU A 240 18.78 3.64 -0.16
CA LEU A 240 20.05 2.99 0.17
C LEU A 240 19.92 1.96 1.30
N VAL A 241 19.18 2.25 2.37
CA VAL A 241 18.86 1.26 3.43
C VAL A 241 18.13 0.05 2.85
N THR A 242 17.20 0.28 1.92
CA THR A 242 16.43 -0.79 1.28
C THR A 242 17.33 -1.67 0.42
N ARG A 243 18.23 -1.06 -0.36
CA ARG A 243 19.21 -1.77 -1.19
C ARG A 243 20.21 -2.55 -0.33
N PHE A 244 20.70 -1.98 0.77
CA PHE A 244 21.53 -2.68 1.76
C PHE A 244 20.83 -3.92 2.37
N ASN A 245 19.55 -3.79 2.73
CA ASN A 245 18.81 -4.93 3.26
C ASN A 245 18.72 -6.09 2.26
N LYS A 246 18.63 -5.79 0.96
CA LYS A 246 18.56 -6.80 -0.11
C LYS A 246 19.91 -7.34 -0.54
N ARG A 247 20.91 -6.48 -0.77
CA ARG A 247 22.21 -6.82 -1.38
C ARG A 247 23.36 -6.91 -0.37
N GLY A 248 23.22 -6.35 0.82
CA GLY A 248 24.28 -6.34 1.84
C GLY A 248 25.42 -5.35 1.59
N ALA A 249 25.26 -4.38 0.68
CA ALA A 249 26.30 -3.42 0.34
C ALA A 249 26.58 -2.43 1.48
N ILE A 250 27.71 -2.59 2.16
CA ILE A 250 28.09 -1.79 3.35
C ILE A 250 28.22 -0.29 3.03
N ASP A 251 28.67 0.04 1.81
CA ASP A 251 28.77 1.43 1.36
C ASP A 251 27.41 2.14 1.32
N ASP A 252 26.34 1.41 0.97
CA ASP A 252 24.99 1.97 0.92
C ASP A 252 24.52 2.41 2.30
N ILE A 253 24.67 1.54 3.31
CA ILE A 253 24.19 1.86 4.65
C ILE A 253 25.04 2.95 5.31
N THR A 254 26.35 2.97 5.03
CA THR A 254 27.26 4.01 5.51
C THR A 254 26.90 5.36 4.90
N ARG A 255 26.64 5.40 3.58
CA ARG A 255 26.20 6.60 2.88
C ARG A 255 24.81 7.05 3.34
N ALA A 256 23.88 6.13 3.57
CA ALA A 256 22.55 6.45 4.08
C ALA A 256 22.58 7.14 5.45
N ILE A 257 23.42 6.64 6.37
CA ILE A 257 23.62 7.23 7.69
C ILE A 257 24.22 8.64 7.56
N SER A 258 25.24 8.81 6.70
CA SER A 258 25.86 10.12 6.45
C SER A 258 24.85 11.15 5.92
N LEU A 259 24.08 10.79 4.89
CA LEU A 259 23.06 11.66 4.29
C LEU A 259 21.97 12.04 5.29
N ARG A 260 21.52 11.11 6.13
CA ARG A 260 20.50 11.39 7.15
C ARG A 260 21.02 12.25 8.29
N ARG A 261 22.31 12.14 8.65
CA ARG A 261 22.96 13.07 9.57
C ARG A 261 23.03 14.48 8.98
N GLU A 262 23.41 14.63 7.71
CA GLU A 262 23.39 15.93 7.02
C GLU A 262 21.97 16.50 6.93
N ALA A 263 20.97 15.70 6.57
CA ALA A 263 19.57 16.14 6.58
C ALA A 263 19.11 16.61 7.97
N LEU A 264 19.57 15.95 9.03
CA LEU A 264 19.21 16.32 10.41
C LEU A 264 19.83 17.66 10.84
N THR A 265 21.01 18.04 10.34
CA THR A 265 21.59 19.37 10.63
C THR A 265 20.79 20.50 9.98
N LEU A 266 20.13 20.22 8.86
CA LEU A 266 19.24 21.16 8.17
C LEU A 266 17.84 21.27 8.83
N ARG A 267 17.53 20.40 9.79
CA ARG A 267 16.22 20.32 10.48
C ARG A 267 16.38 20.65 11.97
N PRO A 268 16.51 21.95 12.37
CA PRO A 268 16.70 22.34 13.77
C PRO A 268 15.50 21.95 14.66
N PRO A 269 15.65 22.00 16.00
CA PRO A 269 14.54 21.78 16.93
C PRO A 269 13.31 22.63 16.57
N GLY A 270 12.13 21.99 16.50
CA GLY A 270 10.89 22.62 16.05
C GLY A 270 10.58 22.47 14.55
N HIS A 271 11.52 21.97 13.75
CA HIS A 271 11.26 21.69 12.33
C HIS A 271 10.22 20.55 12.15
N PRO A 272 9.20 20.70 11.28
CA PRO A 272 8.09 19.75 11.16
C PRO A 272 8.46 18.31 10.79
N HIS A 273 9.61 18.11 10.15
CA HIS A 273 10.07 16.78 9.70
C HIS A 273 11.28 16.25 10.48
N ARG A 274 11.65 16.90 11.59
CA ARG A 274 12.82 16.49 12.39
C ARG A 274 12.61 15.12 13.02
N ASP A 275 11.43 14.87 13.59
CA ASP A 275 11.06 13.59 14.21
C ASP A 275 11.17 12.43 13.21
N THR A 276 10.74 12.63 11.96
CA THR A 276 10.80 11.63 10.90
C THR A 276 12.25 11.31 10.56
N THR A 277 13.12 12.31 10.40
CA THR A 277 14.56 12.09 10.13
C THR A 277 15.25 11.38 11.29
N LEU A 278 14.93 11.72 12.54
CA LEU A 278 15.48 11.03 13.72
C LEU A 278 15.11 9.54 13.70
N SER A 279 13.82 9.24 13.49
CA SER A 279 13.33 7.85 13.37
C SER A 279 13.96 7.10 12.18
N ASN A 280 14.17 7.79 11.06
CA ASN A 280 14.79 7.24 9.86
C ASN A 280 16.29 6.97 10.06
N LEU A 281 17.03 7.88 10.68
CA LEU A 281 18.45 7.70 11.01
C LEU A 281 18.62 6.53 11.98
N ALA A 282 17.80 6.48 13.04
CA ALA A 282 17.77 5.39 13.99
C ALA A 282 17.51 4.04 13.31
N LEU A 283 16.59 3.99 12.35
CA LEU A 283 16.31 2.77 11.58
C LEU A 283 17.53 2.33 10.74
N ALA A 284 18.25 3.27 10.13
CA ALA A 284 19.44 2.94 9.36
C ALA A 284 20.54 2.34 10.25
N LEU A 285 20.79 2.96 11.41
CA LEU A 285 21.73 2.48 12.42
C LEU A 285 21.33 1.08 12.93
N GLN A 286 20.05 0.89 13.27
CA GLN A 286 19.55 -0.43 13.69
C GLN A 286 19.73 -1.48 12.59
N LYS A 287 19.47 -1.15 11.31
CA LYS A 287 19.66 -2.09 10.20
C LYS A 287 21.13 -2.46 10.00
N ARG A 288 22.05 -1.50 10.17
CA ARG A 288 23.49 -1.77 10.11
C ARG A 288 23.90 -2.71 11.24
N TYR A 289 23.44 -2.44 12.46
CA TYR A 289 23.63 -3.32 13.60
C TYR A 289 23.06 -4.73 13.36
N ASP A 290 21.81 -4.87 12.90
CA ASP A 290 21.16 -6.17 12.66
C ASP A 290 21.99 -7.09 11.74
N LYS A 291 22.77 -6.51 10.82
CA LYS A 291 23.59 -7.26 9.85
C LYS A 291 25.08 -7.34 10.18
N LEU A 292 25.64 -6.34 10.85
CA LEU A 292 27.09 -6.17 11.05
C LEU A 292 27.50 -6.18 12.53
N ASP A 293 26.54 -6.25 13.46
CA ASP A 293 26.73 -6.29 14.92
C ASP A 293 27.54 -5.11 15.50
N VAL A 294 27.35 -3.91 14.93
CA VAL A 294 27.98 -2.66 15.41
C VAL A 294 27.21 -2.13 16.62
N SER A 295 27.65 -2.47 17.83
CA SER A 295 26.91 -2.21 19.08
C SER A 295 26.63 -0.72 19.39
N GLU A 296 27.52 0.17 18.97
CA GLU A 296 27.43 1.61 19.13
C GLU A 296 26.22 2.16 18.35
N ASP A 297 25.94 1.60 17.17
CA ASP A 297 24.81 2.01 16.34
C ASP A 297 23.48 1.73 17.01
N LEU A 298 23.35 0.60 17.71
CA LEU A 298 22.13 0.26 18.41
C LEU A 298 21.87 1.22 19.58
N SER A 299 22.93 1.63 20.27
CA SER A 299 22.82 2.61 21.36
C SER A 299 22.39 3.97 20.81
N GLU A 300 23.06 4.47 19.76
CA GLU A 300 22.67 5.72 19.07
C GLU A 300 21.23 5.63 18.53
N ALA A 301 20.83 4.51 17.92
CA ALA A 301 19.48 4.30 17.41
C ALA A 301 18.42 4.42 18.50
N THR A 302 18.64 3.82 19.68
CA THR A 302 17.68 3.95 20.78
C THR A 302 17.53 5.39 21.28
N ASP A 303 18.63 6.15 21.36
CA ASP A 303 18.58 7.54 21.81
C ASP A 303 17.88 8.45 20.80
N LEU A 304 18.14 8.25 19.51
CA LEU A 304 17.45 8.95 18.43
C LEU A 304 15.95 8.61 18.38
N TYR A 305 15.58 7.35 18.62
CA TYR A 305 14.17 6.97 18.73
C TYR A 305 13.49 7.61 19.94
N ARG A 306 14.18 7.71 21.09
CA ARG A 306 13.68 8.43 22.27
C ARG A 306 13.50 9.92 21.97
N GLU A 307 14.44 10.56 21.28
CA GLU A 307 14.30 11.97 20.87
C GLU A 307 13.10 12.15 19.92
N SER A 308 12.97 11.29 18.90
CA SER A 308 11.84 11.30 17.98
C SER A 308 10.51 11.15 18.72
N LEU A 309 10.43 10.23 19.69
CA LEU A 309 9.22 10.00 20.47
C LEU A 309 8.85 11.17 21.39
N ARG A 310 9.84 11.91 21.90
CA ARG A 310 9.60 13.13 22.71
C ARG A 310 9.00 14.28 21.91
N ILE A 311 9.32 14.36 20.62
CA ILE A 311 8.77 15.39 19.72
C ILE A 311 7.32 15.07 19.34
N ARG A 312 6.99 13.78 19.17
CA ARG A 312 5.63 13.33 18.79
C ARG A 312 4.66 13.41 19.96
N ARG A 313 3.55 14.11 19.75
CA ARG A 313 2.45 14.19 20.73
C ARG A 313 1.70 12.85 20.81
N LEU A 314 1.04 12.57 21.93
CA LEU A 314 0.30 11.31 22.15
C LEU A 314 -0.79 11.05 21.10
N ASP A 315 -1.36 12.10 20.52
CA ASP A 315 -2.39 12.07 19.48
C ASP A 315 -1.84 11.98 18.06
N ASP A 316 -0.52 11.98 17.87
CA ASP A 316 0.11 11.83 16.55
C ASP A 316 -0.18 10.43 15.96
N PRO A 317 -0.85 10.35 14.80
CA PRO A 317 -1.19 9.09 14.15
C PRO A 317 0.01 8.18 13.87
N GLU A 318 1.22 8.72 13.71
CA GLU A 318 2.44 7.94 13.44
C GLU A 318 3.23 7.59 14.70
N ARG A 319 2.83 8.07 15.88
CA ARG A 319 3.56 7.81 17.13
C ARG A 319 3.75 6.32 17.40
N HIS A 320 2.75 5.49 17.06
CA HIS A 320 2.81 4.05 17.22
C HIS A 320 3.97 3.41 16.43
N VAL A 321 4.36 3.97 15.28
CA VAL A 321 5.49 3.49 14.47
C VAL A 321 6.81 3.70 15.20
N THR A 322 7.00 4.88 15.80
CA THR A 322 8.21 5.18 16.60
C THR A 322 8.27 4.32 17.83
N CYS A 323 7.16 4.15 18.57
CA CYS A 323 7.09 3.24 19.72
C CYS A 323 7.50 1.82 19.33
N ARG A 324 6.91 1.30 18.26
CA ARG A 324 7.27 -0.02 17.72
C ARG A 324 8.78 -0.13 17.45
N ASN A 325 9.36 0.85 16.76
CA ASN A 325 10.76 0.76 16.35
C ASN A 325 11.69 0.89 17.57
N LEU A 326 11.35 1.76 18.53
CA LEU A 326 12.05 1.86 19.81
C LEU A 326 11.98 0.56 20.60
N SER A 327 10.79 -0.03 20.77
CA SER A 327 10.62 -1.32 21.47
C SER A 327 11.45 -2.43 20.82
N SER A 328 11.52 -2.48 19.48
CA SER A 328 12.37 -3.41 18.74
C SER A 328 13.87 -3.20 19.03
N ALA A 329 14.34 -1.95 19.00
CA ALA A 329 15.72 -1.60 19.29
C ALA A 329 16.10 -1.93 20.74
N LEU A 330 15.23 -1.59 21.70
CA LEU A 330 15.40 -1.92 23.12
C LEU A 330 15.44 -3.42 23.37
N CYS A 331 14.54 -4.21 22.78
CA CYS A 331 14.58 -5.68 22.89
C CYS A 331 15.90 -6.24 22.33
N SER A 332 16.41 -5.66 21.25
CA SER A 332 17.69 -6.07 20.66
C SER A 332 18.86 -5.71 21.58
N ARG A 333 18.86 -4.49 22.14
CA ARG A 333 19.92 -4.05 23.05
C ARG A 333 19.92 -4.85 24.34
N PHE A 334 18.75 -5.19 24.86
CA PHE A 334 18.59 -6.08 25.99
C PHE A 334 19.18 -7.47 25.73
N ARG A 335 18.96 -8.07 24.55
CA ARG A 335 19.54 -9.39 24.23
C ARG A 335 21.08 -9.38 24.26
N HIS A 336 21.70 -8.25 23.93
CA HIS A 336 23.16 -8.10 23.93
C HIS A 336 23.71 -7.70 25.30
N THR A 337 23.14 -6.67 25.92
CA THR A 337 23.66 -6.07 27.16
C THR A 337 23.15 -6.76 28.43
N ARG A 338 22.02 -7.48 28.33
CA ARG A 338 21.28 -8.10 29.45
C ARG A 338 20.81 -7.10 30.51
N LYS A 339 20.74 -5.81 30.18
CA LYS A 339 20.26 -4.73 31.03
C LYS A 339 18.73 -4.68 31.06
N ASN A 340 18.13 -5.03 32.19
CA ASN A 340 16.67 -5.14 32.30
C ASN A 340 15.94 -3.82 32.03
N GLU A 341 16.59 -2.67 32.23
CA GLU A 341 15.97 -1.36 32.01
C GLU A 341 15.45 -1.22 30.56
N ASP A 342 16.13 -1.83 29.59
CA ASP A 342 15.73 -1.77 28.17
C ASP A 342 14.43 -2.53 27.91
N VAL A 343 14.31 -3.75 28.44
CA VAL A 343 13.12 -4.57 28.21
C VAL A 343 11.93 -4.06 29.05
N GLU A 344 12.19 -3.51 30.22
CA GLU A 344 11.18 -2.82 31.05
C GLU A 344 10.65 -1.57 30.34
N GLU A 345 11.52 -0.71 29.81
CA GLU A 345 11.10 0.46 29.01
C GLU A 345 10.28 0.03 27.78
N ALA A 346 10.67 -1.05 27.09
CA ALA A 346 9.92 -1.56 25.94
C ALA A 346 8.50 -2.02 26.32
N ILE A 347 8.35 -2.68 27.49
CA ILE A 347 7.07 -3.13 28.03
C ILE A 347 6.20 -1.92 28.41
N ASP A 348 6.76 -0.97 29.16
CA ASP A 348 6.05 0.23 29.62
C ASP A 348 5.52 1.06 28.44
N LEU A 349 6.33 1.25 27.40
CA LEU A 349 5.92 1.97 26.20
C LEU A 349 4.72 1.32 25.50
N CYS A 350 4.70 -0.01 25.44
CA CYS A 350 3.58 -0.74 24.83
C CYS A 350 2.34 -0.77 25.73
N GLN A 351 2.50 -0.84 27.05
CA GLN A 351 1.38 -0.76 27.99
C GLN A 351 0.72 0.62 27.96
N GLN A 352 1.50 1.71 28.00
CA GLN A 352 0.99 3.08 27.86
C GLN A 352 0.22 3.27 26.54
N SER A 353 0.71 2.68 25.44
CA SER A 353 0.00 2.67 24.16
C SER A 353 -1.35 1.94 24.25
N LEU A 354 -1.41 0.80 24.93
CA LEU A 354 -2.68 0.09 25.16
C LEU A 354 -3.63 0.82 26.09
N GLU A 355 -3.15 1.60 27.06
CA GLU A 355 -4.00 2.40 27.95
C GLU A 355 -4.59 3.61 27.23
N ALA A 356 -3.83 4.24 26.32
CA ALA A 356 -4.27 5.40 25.56
C ALA A 356 -5.27 5.06 24.43
N LEU A 357 -5.19 3.85 23.86
CA LEU A 357 -5.96 3.46 22.68
C LEU A 357 -7.27 2.73 23.03
N PRO A 358 -8.42 3.07 22.41
CA PRO A 358 -9.67 2.32 22.56
C PRO A 358 -9.51 0.84 22.19
N SER A 359 -10.30 -0.05 22.81
CA SER A 359 -10.16 -1.52 22.66
C SER A 359 -10.19 -2.05 21.21
N LEU A 360 -10.90 -1.37 20.31
CA LEU A 360 -11.00 -1.72 18.88
C LEU A 360 -10.03 -0.95 17.98
N HIS A 361 -9.10 -0.17 18.55
CA HIS A 361 -8.14 0.60 17.75
C HIS A 361 -7.16 -0.33 17.01
N PRO A 362 -6.96 -0.19 15.69
CA PRO A 362 -6.08 -1.07 14.91
C PRO A 362 -4.66 -1.18 15.45
N ASP A 363 -4.12 -0.11 16.03
CA ASP A 363 -2.73 -0.07 16.48
C ASP A 363 -2.46 -0.82 17.79
N ARG A 364 -3.52 -1.22 18.53
CA ARG A 364 -3.36 -2.11 19.69
C ARG A 364 -2.71 -3.43 19.29
N TYR A 365 -2.98 -3.91 18.08
CA TYR A 365 -2.30 -5.06 17.48
C TYR A 365 -0.77 -4.94 17.59
N PHE A 366 -0.19 -3.81 17.19
CA PHE A 366 1.25 -3.62 17.22
C PHE A 366 1.79 -3.63 18.66
N SER A 367 1.06 -3.08 19.61
CA SER A 367 1.45 -3.09 21.02
C SER A 367 1.51 -4.53 21.56
N TYR A 368 0.56 -5.40 21.21
CA TYR A 368 0.63 -6.83 21.55
C TYR A 368 1.82 -7.54 20.91
N ILE A 369 2.15 -7.23 19.64
CA ILE A 369 3.34 -7.80 18.98
C ILE A 369 4.61 -7.49 19.75
N TRP A 370 4.79 -6.24 20.17
CA TRP A 370 6.02 -5.82 20.85
C TRP A 370 6.08 -6.22 22.32
N LEU A 371 4.94 -6.25 23.03
CA LEU A 371 4.89 -6.87 24.36
C LEU A 371 5.31 -8.33 24.30
N LYS A 372 4.77 -9.08 23.35
CA LYS A 372 5.16 -10.47 23.13
C LYS A 372 6.66 -10.60 22.88
N GLU A 373 7.24 -9.81 21.97
CA GLU A 373 8.69 -9.86 21.69
C GLU A 373 9.54 -9.45 22.90
N ALA A 374 9.09 -8.49 23.71
CA ALA A 374 9.76 -8.07 24.93
C ALA A 374 9.76 -9.19 25.98
N TYR A 375 8.59 -9.79 26.25
CA TYR A 375 8.47 -10.93 27.17
C TYR A 375 9.26 -12.15 26.68
N LEU A 376 9.22 -12.49 25.39
CA LEU A 376 10.05 -13.58 24.85
C LEU A 376 11.55 -13.26 24.96
N SER A 377 11.94 -12.01 24.72
CA SER A 377 13.34 -11.60 24.90
C SER A 377 13.75 -11.80 26.37
N ARG A 378 12.94 -11.33 27.33
CA ARG A 378 13.20 -11.49 28.77
C ARG A 378 13.25 -12.96 29.18
N TYR A 379 12.29 -13.76 28.73
CA TYR A 379 12.25 -15.20 28.95
C TYR A 379 13.51 -15.90 28.43
N ARG A 380 13.99 -15.60 27.22
CA ARG A 380 15.21 -16.21 26.66
C ARG A 380 16.47 -15.94 27.49
N VAL A 381 16.46 -14.89 28.30
CA VAL A 381 17.60 -14.53 29.18
C VAL A 381 17.43 -15.11 30.57
N GLN A 382 16.26 -14.89 31.17
CA GLN A 382 16.00 -15.15 32.59
C GLN A 382 15.34 -16.51 32.84
N LEU A 383 14.79 -17.13 31.79
CA LEU A 383 14.03 -18.39 31.84
C LEU A 383 12.83 -18.36 32.79
N ASN A 384 12.26 -17.17 33.05
CA ASN A 384 11.10 -16.98 33.91
C ASN A 384 9.80 -17.46 33.23
N PRO A 385 9.13 -18.54 33.70
CA PRO A 385 7.93 -19.06 33.07
C PRO A 385 6.77 -18.05 32.98
N ALA A 386 6.68 -17.09 33.90
CA ALA A 386 5.66 -16.05 33.86
C ALA A 386 5.77 -15.17 32.61
N ASP A 387 6.98 -14.88 32.15
CA ASP A 387 7.21 -14.12 30.92
C ASP A 387 6.77 -14.91 29.68
N LEU A 388 7.01 -16.22 29.66
CA LEU A 388 6.52 -17.07 28.58
C LEU A 388 4.99 -17.08 28.52
N SER A 389 4.31 -17.15 29.68
CA SER A 389 2.85 -17.08 29.74
C SER A 389 2.32 -15.71 29.27
N LEU A 390 2.96 -14.61 29.66
CA LEU A 390 2.61 -13.26 29.19
C LEU A 390 2.86 -13.10 27.69
N ALA A 391 3.93 -13.66 27.15
CA ALA A 391 4.18 -13.69 25.71
C ALA A 391 3.08 -14.45 24.96
N VAL A 392 2.68 -15.63 25.46
CA VAL A 392 1.59 -16.44 24.91
C VAL A 392 0.25 -15.71 24.94
N GLU A 393 -0.06 -14.98 26.02
CA GLU A 393 -1.28 -14.16 26.05
C GLU A 393 -1.26 -13.08 24.97
N ASN A 394 -0.12 -12.42 24.75
CA ASN A 394 -0.01 -11.41 23.71
C ASN A 394 -0.06 -12.00 22.28
N PHE A 395 0.42 -13.22 22.06
CA PHE A 395 0.17 -13.97 20.83
C PHE A 395 -1.33 -14.19 20.59
N ARG A 396 -2.05 -14.64 21.63
CA ARG A 396 -3.50 -14.87 21.60
C ARG A 396 -4.26 -13.58 21.28
N LEU A 397 -3.93 -12.48 21.95
CA LEU A 397 -4.54 -11.16 21.72
C LEU A 397 -4.25 -10.62 20.32
N ALA A 398 -3.02 -10.75 19.83
CA ALA A 398 -2.64 -10.29 18.49
C ALA A 398 -3.33 -11.09 17.38
N SER A 399 -3.41 -12.42 17.53
CA SER A 399 -4.05 -13.29 16.53
C SER A 399 -5.58 -13.11 16.47
N ARG A 400 -6.22 -12.75 17.57
CA ARG A 400 -7.68 -12.53 17.66
C ARG A 400 -8.12 -11.07 17.43
N HIS A 401 -7.20 -10.16 17.13
CA HIS A 401 -7.55 -8.73 17.03
C HIS A 401 -8.53 -8.45 15.87
N PRO A 402 -9.74 -7.90 16.13
CA PRO A 402 -10.86 -7.89 15.18
C PRO A 402 -10.66 -6.97 13.96
N THR A 403 -9.75 -6.00 14.05
CA THR A 403 -9.47 -5.08 12.93
C THR A 403 -8.39 -5.57 11.97
N GLN A 404 -7.68 -6.64 12.31
CA GLN A 404 -6.63 -7.17 11.44
C GLN A 404 -7.23 -8.14 10.42
N GLY A 405 -6.76 -8.06 9.16
CA GLY A 405 -7.14 -9.03 8.13
C GLY A 405 -6.61 -10.44 8.44
N PHE A 406 -7.28 -11.45 7.89
CA PHE A 406 -6.95 -12.87 8.10
C PHE A 406 -5.46 -13.21 7.95
N PRO A 407 -4.72 -12.74 6.92
CA PRO A 407 -3.32 -13.10 6.77
C PRO A 407 -2.45 -12.75 7.98
N ARG A 408 -2.67 -11.57 8.59
CA ARG A 408 -1.93 -11.16 9.79
C ARG A 408 -2.30 -12.00 11.00
N ARG A 409 -3.58 -12.38 11.15
CA ARG A 409 -4.04 -13.25 12.24
C ARG A 409 -3.42 -14.65 12.14
N ILE A 410 -3.42 -15.22 10.94
CA ILE A 410 -2.81 -16.53 10.63
C ILE A 410 -1.30 -16.51 10.93
N ILE A 411 -0.58 -15.47 10.52
CA ILE A 411 0.85 -15.32 10.82
C ILE A 411 1.10 -15.32 12.34
N GLN A 412 0.29 -14.60 13.11
CA GLN A 412 0.47 -14.57 14.57
C GLN A 412 0.10 -15.90 15.24
N ALA A 413 -0.96 -16.57 14.77
CA ALA A 413 -1.30 -17.91 15.25
C ALA A 413 -0.17 -18.93 14.92
N TYR A 414 0.44 -18.86 13.75
CA TYR A 414 1.60 -19.68 13.40
C TYR A 414 2.82 -19.37 14.29
N ASN A 415 3.15 -18.09 14.50
CA ASN A 415 4.28 -17.76 15.37
C ASN A 415 4.01 -18.21 16.82
N TRP A 416 2.74 -18.23 17.24
CA TRP A 416 2.32 -18.79 18.52
C TRP A 416 2.54 -20.31 18.58
N THR A 417 2.18 -21.08 17.54
CA THR A 417 2.44 -22.52 17.51
C THR A 417 3.93 -22.82 17.63
N VAL A 418 4.76 -22.09 16.88
CA VAL A 418 6.22 -22.25 16.90
C VAL A 418 6.77 -21.97 18.30
N ALA A 419 6.39 -20.85 18.91
CA ALA A 419 6.88 -20.49 20.24
C ALA A 419 6.39 -21.46 21.34
N ALA A 420 5.13 -21.89 21.25
CA ALA A 420 4.56 -22.83 22.22
C ALA A 420 5.23 -24.21 22.13
N GLU A 421 5.48 -24.73 20.93
CA GLU A 421 6.19 -26.00 20.74
C GLU A 421 7.66 -25.92 21.16
N GLN A 422 8.35 -24.85 20.75
CA GLN A 422 9.77 -24.64 21.09
C GLN A 422 10.02 -24.62 22.60
N HIS A 423 9.04 -24.13 23.37
CA HIS A 423 9.15 -23.99 24.82
C HIS A 423 8.27 -24.97 25.61
N GLY A 424 7.65 -25.95 24.94
CA GLY A 424 6.78 -26.94 25.59
C GLY A 424 5.60 -26.33 26.36
N HIS A 425 5.07 -25.20 25.91
CA HIS A 425 3.99 -24.49 26.60
C HIS A 425 2.64 -25.20 26.38
N ALA A 426 1.81 -25.28 27.43
CA ALA A 426 0.54 -25.99 27.40
C ALA A 426 -0.48 -25.45 26.37
N SER A 427 -0.28 -24.24 25.86
CA SER A 427 -1.13 -23.62 24.85
C SER A 427 -0.87 -24.11 23.41
N ALA A 428 0.07 -25.04 23.17
CA ALA A 428 0.44 -25.46 21.82
C ALA A 428 -0.77 -25.96 21.00
N LEU A 429 -1.61 -26.82 21.60
CA LEU A 429 -2.80 -27.35 20.93
C LEU A 429 -3.86 -26.26 20.63
N GLU A 430 -4.00 -25.28 21.53
CA GLU A 430 -4.87 -24.11 21.29
C GLU A 430 -4.35 -23.29 20.11
N ALA A 431 -3.04 -23.03 20.07
CA ALA A 431 -2.42 -22.26 18.99
C ALA A 431 -2.64 -22.92 17.63
N TYR A 432 -2.49 -24.24 17.53
CA TYR A 432 -2.77 -24.98 16.29
C TYR A 432 -4.23 -24.88 15.89
N THR A 433 -5.13 -25.04 16.85
CA THR A 433 -6.57 -24.93 16.62
C THR A 433 -6.94 -23.55 16.08
N SER A 434 -6.46 -22.47 16.72
CA SER A 434 -6.69 -21.11 16.24
C SER A 434 -6.06 -20.85 14.87
N PHE A 435 -4.88 -21.42 14.57
CA PHE A 435 -4.28 -21.31 13.24
C PHE A 435 -5.19 -21.90 12.15
N PHE A 436 -5.69 -23.12 12.33
CA PHE A 436 -6.56 -23.77 11.34
C PHE A 436 -7.92 -23.09 11.23
N GLU A 437 -8.51 -22.63 12.33
CA GLU A 437 -9.75 -21.84 12.31
C GLU A 437 -9.60 -20.58 11.45
N PHE A 438 -8.55 -19.78 11.67
CA PHE A 438 -8.33 -18.57 10.86
C PHE A 438 -8.01 -18.87 9.41
N LEU A 439 -7.33 -19.99 9.14
CA LEU A 439 -7.05 -20.41 7.77
C LEU A 439 -8.34 -20.83 7.06
N ASP A 440 -9.19 -21.62 7.70
CA ASP A 440 -10.49 -22.05 7.15
C ASP A 440 -11.40 -20.84 6.89
N ASP A 441 -11.50 -19.90 7.84
CA ASP A 441 -12.22 -18.64 7.64
C ASP A 441 -11.65 -17.84 6.46
N HIS A 442 -10.32 -17.73 6.36
CA HIS A 442 -9.68 -17.04 5.25
C HIS A 442 -10.04 -17.65 3.90
N LEU A 443 -10.05 -18.98 3.81
CA LEU A 443 -10.41 -19.71 2.61
C LEU A 443 -11.90 -19.61 2.30
N ALA A 444 -12.76 -19.61 3.32
CA ALA A 444 -14.21 -19.47 3.17
C ALA A 444 -14.60 -18.12 2.56
N THR A 445 -13.81 -17.06 2.77
CA THR A 445 -14.06 -15.75 2.13
C THR A 445 -13.79 -15.70 0.62
N ARG A 446 -13.23 -16.76 0.02
CA ARG A 446 -12.85 -16.80 -1.40
C ARG A 446 -13.84 -17.61 -2.22
N SER A 447 -14.42 -16.99 -3.25
CA SER A 447 -15.46 -17.59 -4.08
C SER A 447 -14.94 -18.66 -5.05
N SER A 448 -13.77 -18.46 -5.67
CA SER A 448 -13.21 -19.39 -6.66
C SER A 448 -12.22 -20.38 -6.07
N ALA A 449 -12.12 -21.56 -6.68
CA ALA A 449 -11.13 -22.58 -6.30
C ALA A 449 -9.69 -22.07 -6.50
N THR A 450 -9.44 -21.29 -7.55
CA THR A 450 -8.14 -20.68 -7.83
C THR A 450 -7.76 -19.66 -6.77
N SER A 451 -8.69 -18.78 -6.37
CA SER A 451 -8.42 -17.77 -5.32
C SER A 451 -8.21 -18.41 -3.95
N ARG A 452 -8.97 -19.48 -3.61
CA ARG A 452 -8.71 -20.29 -2.41
C ARG A 452 -7.31 -20.90 -2.42
N ARG A 453 -6.86 -21.40 -3.57
CA ARG A 453 -5.52 -21.97 -3.72
C ARG A 453 -4.42 -20.94 -3.54
N GLU A 454 -4.54 -19.76 -4.15
CA GLU A 454 -3.56 -18.69 -4.01
C GLU A 454 -3.47 -18.21 -2.56
N ALA A 455 -4.63 -18.04 -1.91
CA ALA A 455 -4.72 -17.73 -0.49
C ALA A 455 -4.05 -18.80 0.39
N ALA A 456 -4.27 -20.09 0.11
CA ALA A 456 -3.58 -21.18 0.79
C ALA A 456 -2.05 -21.19 0.51
N GLY A 457 -1.65 -20.93 -0.73
CA GLY A 457 -0.26 -20.92 -1.17
C GLY A 457 0.58 -19.83 -0.51
N ALA A 458 -0.04 -18.74 -0.07
CA ALA A 458 0.62 -17.69 0.71
C ALA A 458 1.23 -18.23 2.02
N PHE A 459 0.72 -19.34 2.54
CA PHE A 459 1.16 -19.98 3.80
C PHE A 459 1.93 -21.28 3.57
N HIS A 460 2.71 -21.36 2.48
CA HIS A 460 3.51 -22.55 2.12
C HIS A 460 4.51 -23.00 3.20
N TYR A 461 4.94 -22.10 4.09
CA TYR A 461 5.78 -22.45 5.25
C TYR A 461 5.03 -23.30 6.29
N ALA A 462 3.70 -23.36 6.25
CA ALA A 462 2.88 -24.13 7.17
C ALA A 462 2.50 -25.54 6.67
N ARG A 463 3.20 -26.06 5.66
CA ARG A 463 2.86 -27.36 5.05
C ARG A 463 2.97 -28.55 5.99
N THR A 464 3.84 -28.50 7.00
CA THR A 464 4.03 -29.58 7.98
C THR A 464 3.09 -29.47 9.18
N LEU A 465 2.47 -28.31 9.38
CA LEU A 465 1.68 -28.00 10.58
C LEU A 465 0.58 -29.02 10.89
N PRO A 466 -0.14 -29.62 9.92
CA PRO A 466 -1.16 -30.61 10.26
C PRO A 466 -0.61 -31.84 10.97
N VAL A 467 0.59 -32.29 10.58
CA VAL A 467 1.26 -33.43 11.21
C VAL A 467 1.74 -33.04 12.60
N ASP A 468 2.33 -31.86 12.72
CA ASP A 468 2.83 -31.32 14.00
C ASP A 468 1.67 -31.13 14.99
N ALA A 469 0.53 -30.61 14.51
CA ALA A 469 -0.69 -30.39 15.27
C ALA A 469 -1.32 -31.70 15.75
N ALA A 470 -1.39 -32.73 14.89
CA ALA A 470 -1.88 -34.04 15.30
C ALA A 470 -0.94 -34.73 16.29
N SER A 471 0.38 -34.59 16.10
CA SER A 471 1.35 -35.06 17.09
C SER A 471 1.14 -34.37 18.44
N CYS A 472 0.94 -33.05 18.45
CA CYS A 472 0.61 -32.28 19.65
C CYS A 472 -0.69 -32.78 20.30
N ALA A 473 -1.75 -32.97 19.52
CA ALA A 473 -3.03 -33.48 20.02
C ALA A 473 -2.91 -34.89 20.64
N ILE A 474 -2.11 -35.78 20.04
CA ILE A 474 -1.82 -37.12 20.59
C ILE A 474 -1.06 -37.00 21.92
N ARG A 475 -0.04 -36.11 22.02
CA ARG A 475 0.68 -35.85 23.28
C ARG A 475 -0.24 -35.33 24.38
N CYS A 476 -1.31 -34.62 24.02
CA CYS A 476 -2.34 -34.12 24.93
C CYS A 476 -3.51 -35.10 25.15
N ASP A 477 -3.39 -36.37 24.72
CA ASP A 477 -4.43 -37.41 24.81
C ASP A 477 -5.78 -37.03 24.15
N ASN A 478 -5.72 -36.20 23.10
CA ASN A 478 -6.88 -35.76 22.33
C ASN A 478 -6.88 -36.35 20.92
N LEU A 479 -7.08 -37.67 20.85
CA LEU A 479 -7.03 -38.44 19.59
C LEU A 479 -8.07 -37.98 18.56
N ARG A 480 -9.26 -37.57 19.03
CA ARG A 480 -10.32 -37.05 18.14
C ARG A 480 -9.82 -35.80 17.41
N ARG A 481 -9.24 -34.87 18.15
CA ARG A 481 -8.71 -33.63 17.58
C ARG A 481 -7.53 -33.89 16.65
N ALA A 482 -6.69 -34.89 16.96
CA ALA A 482 -5.60 -35.30 16.09
C ALA A 482 -6.08 -35.70 14.68
N VAL A 483 -7.17 -36.48 14.61
CA VAL A 483 -7.78 -36.87 13.32
C VAL A 483 -8.34 -35.66 12.58
N GLU A 484 -9.06 -34.78 13.28
CA GLU A 484 -9.62 -33.56 12.69
C GLU A 484 -8.53 -32.67 12.05
N LEU A 485 -7.43 -32.43 12.78
CA LEU A 485 -6.33 -31.56 12.33
C LEU A 485 -5.60 -32.15 11.10
N VAL A 486 -5.40 -33.47 11.05
CA VAL A 486 -4.81 -34.14 9.88
C VAL A 486 -5.72 -34.06 8.66
N GLU A 487 -7.03 -34.25 8.83
CA GLU A 487 -7.98 -34.13 7.72
C GLU A 487 -8.09 -32.70 7.18
N GLN A 488 -8.10 -31.70 8.07
CA GLN A 488 -8.00 -30.28 7.69
C GLN A 488 -6.73 -30.01 6.87
N GLY A 489 -5.58 -30.56 7.32
CA GLY A 489 -4.32 -30.47 6.60
C GLY A 489 -4.30 -31.12 5.23
N ARG A 490 -4.92 -32.29 5.09
CA ARG A 490 -5.10 -32.96 3.80
C ARG A 490 -5.89 -32.07 2.84
N GLY A 491 -6.98 -31.44 3.32
CA GLY A 491 -7.77 -30.48 2.53
C GLY A 491 -6.94 -29.33 1.96
N LEU A 492 -6.02 -28.78 2.75
CA LEU A 492 -5.07 -27.75 2.30
C LEU A 492 -4.14 -28.26 1.20
N GLN A 493 -3.56 -29.46 1.39
CA GLN A 493 -2.67 -30.06 0.39
C GLN A 493 -3.39 -30.39 -0.92
N TRP A 494 -4.63 -30.89 -0.87
CA TRP A 494 -5.46 -31.11 -2.06
C TRP A 494 -5.77 -29.80 -2.80
N SER A 495 -6.04 -28.73 -2.05
CA SER A 495 -6.27 -27.40 -2.63
C SER A 495 -5.03 -26.89 -3.39
N LEU A 496 -3.83 -27.13 -2.86
CA LEU A 496 -2.55 -26.80 -3.50
C LEU A 496 -2.21 -27.71 -4.69
N ALA A 497 -2.43 -29.03 -4.57
CA ALA A 497 -2.06 -30.04 -5.57
C ALA A 497 -2.86 -29.92 -6.88
N SER A 498 -4.06 -29.33 -6.84
CA SER A 498 -4.90 -29.14 -8.04
C SER A 498 -4.30 -28.13 -9.06
N ARG A 499 -3.15 -27.49 -8.76
CA ARG A 499 -2.32 -26.75 -9.75
C ARG A 499 -1.54 -27.65 -10.72
N LEU A 500 -1.39 -28.93 -10.41
CA LEU A 500 -0.85 -29.93 -11.36
C LEU A 500 -1.88 -30.32 -12.43
N LYS A 501 -3.14 -29.89 -12.27
CA LYS A 501 -4.14 -29.96 -13.34
C LYS A 501 -4.20 -28.59 -13.98
N THR A 502 -3.75 -28.50 -15.23
CA THR A 502 -3.94 -27.31 -16.08
C THR A 502 -5.43 -26.93 -16.03
N PRO A 503 -5.78 -25.65 -15.80
CA PRO A 503 -7.16 -25.20 -16.00
C PRO A 503 -7.58 -25.59 -17.41
N VAL A 504 -8.69 -26.32 -17.53
CA VAL A 504 -9.14 -26.77 -18.85
C VAL A 504 -9.49 -25.56 -19.72
N GLU A 505 -9.88 -24.43 -19.11
CA GLU A 505 -10.16 -23.19 -19.84
C GLU A 505 -8.92 -22.66 -20.59
N ASP A 506 -7.73 -22.72 -19.99
CA ASP A 506 -6.49 -22.33 -20.65
C ASP A 506 -6.16 -23.30 -21.81
N LEU A 507 -6.39 -24.60 -21.60
CA LEU A 507 -6.21 -25.64 -22.63
C LEU A 507 -7.24 -25.50 -23.77
N GLU A 508 -8.46 -25.09 -23.46
CA GLU A 508 -9.55 -24.87 -24.40
C GLU A 508 -9.27 -23.65 -25.29
N SER A 509 -8.66 -22.60 -24.72
CA SER A 509 -8.24 -21.41 -25.46
C SER A 509 -7.09 -21.69 -26.44
N ALA A 510 -6.16 -22.59 -26.11
CA ALA A 510 -5.00 -22.91 -26.93
C ALA A 510 -5.22 -24.09 -27.89
N ASN A 511 -5.99 -25.10 -27.48
CA ASN A 511 -6.29 -26.30 -28.27
C ASN A 511 -7.62 -26.96 -27.83
N PRO A 512 -8.75 -26.56 -28.43
CA PRO A 512 -10.09 -27.03 -28.06
C PRO A 512 -10.24 -28.56 -28.14
N THR A 513 -9.61 -29.19 -29.13
CA THR A 513 -9.69 -30.63 -29.37
C THR A 513 -9.00 -31.42 -28.25
N LEU A 514 -7.85 -30.92 -27.77
CA LEU A 514 -7.11 -31.54 -26.67
C LEU A 514 -7.85 -31.35 -25.32
N ALA A 515 -8.48 -30.19 -25.12
CA ALA A 515 -9.33 -29.92 -23.96
C ALA A 515 -10.53 -30.87 -23.89
N HIS A 516 -11.23 -31.08 -25.01
CA HIS A 516 -12.35 -32.02 -25.08
C HIS A 516 -11.92 -33.46 -24.76
N ASN A 517 -10.81 -33.92 -25.34
CA ASN A 517 -10.27 -35.26 -25.07
C ASN A 517 -9.84 -35.44 -23.61
N TYR A 518 -9.22 -34.41 -23.01
CA TYR A 518 -8.87 -34.42 -21.58
C TYR A 518 -10.11 -34.52 -20.68
N LEU A 519 -11.19 -33.79 -21.00
CA LEU A 519 -12.44 -33.83 -20.24
C LEU A 519 -13.13 -35.20 -20.32
N GLU A 520 -13.17 -35.82 -21.50
CA GLU A 520 -13.71 -37.17 -21.68
C GLU A 520 -12.89 -38.23 -20.92
N LEU A 521 -11.56 -38.18 -21.00
CA LEU A 521 -10.68 -39.05 -20.21
C LEU A 521 -10.83 -38.84 -18.70
N SER A 522 -10.92 -37.59 -18.25
CA SER A 522 -11.14 -37.24 -16.84
C SER A 522 -12.49 -37.76 -16.33
N LYS A 523 -13.55 -37.68 -17.14
CA LYS A 523 -14.86 -38.28 -16.81
C LYS A 523 -14.75 -39.80 -16.71
N CYS A 524 -14.10 -40.46 -17.68
CA CYS A 524 -13.91 -41.91 -17.66
C CYS A 524 -13.16 -42.39 -16.41
N ILE A 525 -12.08 -41.70 -16.02
CA ILE A 525 -11.28 -42.00 -14.81
C ILE A 525 -12.10 -41.75 -13.54
N SER A 526 -12.85 -40.64 -13.48
CA SER A 526 -13.69 -40.31 -12.31
C SER A 526 -14.80 -41.35 -12.11
N ASN A 527 -15.40 -41.83 -13.21
CA ASN A 527 -16.42 -42.88 -13.18
C ASN A 527 -15.83 -44.24 -12.79
N THR A 528 -14.58 -44.54 -13.17
CA THR A 528 -13.90 -45.77 -12.71
C THR A 528 -13.55 -45.71 -11.23
N ALA A 529 -13.15 -44.54 -10.71
CA ALA A 529 -12.88 -44.34 -9.28
C ALA A 529 -14.16 -44.44 -8.43
N GLN A 530 -15.31 -43.94 -8.91
CA GLN A 530 -16.61 -44.14 -8.24
C GLN A 530 -17.07 -45.60 -8.28
N SER A 531 -16.81 -46.32 -9.38
CA SER A 531 -17.06 -47.76 -9.50
C SER A 531 -16.18 -48.58 -8.55
N SER A 532 -14.90 -48.20 -8.35
CA SER A 532 -14.04 -48.88 -7.39
C SER A 532 -14.45 -48.60 -5.95
N ALA A 533 -14.86 -47.37 -5.62
CA ALA A 533 -15.33 -46.98 -4.29
C ALA A 533 -16.60 -47.75 -3.88
N THR A 534 -17.58 -47.84 -4.80
CA THR A 534 -18.81 -48.63 -4.59
C THR A 534 -18.52 -50.14 -4.48
N ASN A 535 -17.53 -50.66 -5.20
CA ASN A 535 -17.09 -52.05 -5.05
C ASN A 535 -16.38 -52.32 -3.71
N THR A 536 -15.59 -51.38 -3.18
CA THR A 536 -15.00 -51.48 -1.84
C THR A 536 -16.04 -51.38 -0.72
N GLU A 537 -17.06 -50.52 -0.87
CA GLU A 537 -18.18 -50.45 0.07
C GLU A 537 -19.02 -51.73 0.07
N ARG A 538 -19.28 -52.30 -1.12
CA ARG A 538 -19.90 -53.62 -1.25
C ARG A 538 -19.07 -54.73 -0.62
N ALA A 539 -17.76 -54.77 -0.90
CA ALA A 539 -16.86 -55.76 -0.31
C ALA A 539 -16.74 -55.62 1.23
N ALA A 540 -16.84 -54.40 1.77
CA ALA A 540 -16.88 -54.16 3.21
C ALA A 540 -18.22 -54.56 3.84
N ALA A 541 -19.33 -54.35 3.13
CA ALA A 541 -20.66 -54.81 3.53
C ALA A 541 -20.77 -56.34 3.50
N ASP A 542 -20.22 -56.99 2.47
CA ASP A 542 -20.17 -58.46 2.35
C ASP A 542 -19.30 -59.08 3.44
N ARG A 543 -18.13 -58.50 3.76
CA ARG A 543 -17.32 -58.96 4.91
C ARG A 543 -18.05 -58.80 6.24
N ARG A 544 -18.81 -57.72 6.44
CA ARG A 544 -19.68 -57.54 7.63
C ARG A 544 -20.80 -58.58 7.70
N ALA A 545 -21.36 -58.99 6.57
CA ALA A 545 -22.37 -60.03 6.50
C ALA A 545 -21.78 -61.43 6.75
N SER A 546 -20.62 -61.75 6.18
CA SER A 546 -19.91 -63.01 6.44
C SER A 546 -19.45 -63.15 7.90
N LEU A 547 -19.01 -62.06 8.54
CA LEU A 547 -18.67 -62.07 9.97
C LEU A 547 -19.89 -62.24 10.88
N ARG A 548 -21.10 -61.87 10.45
CA ARG A 548 -22.35 -62.14 11.20
C ARG A 548 -22.81 -63.59 11.09
N LEU A 549 -22.48 -64.29 10.01
CA LEU A 549 -22.80 -65.71 9.79
C LEU A 549 -21.85 -66.68 10.53
N ILE A 550 -20.72 -66.19 11.06
CA ILE A 550 -19.75 -66.98 11.84
C ILE A 550 -20.02 -66.87 13.36
N CYS A 551 -20.99 -66.06 13.79
CA CYS A 551 -21.35 -65.86 15.20
C CYS A 551 -22.78 -66.33 15.57
N VAL A 552 -23.31 -67.32 14.85
CA VAL A 552 -24.44 -68.17 15.27
C VAL A 552 -23.97 -69.61 15.16
#